data_AF-A0A6A6WS56-F1
#
_entry.id   AF-A0A6A6WS56-F1
#
_cell.length_a   1.000
_cell.length_b   1.000
_cell.length_c   1.000
_cell.angle_alpha   90.00
_cell.angle_beta   90.00
_cell.angle_gamma   90.00
#
_symmetry.space_group_name_H-M   'P 1'
#
loop_
_entity.id
_entity.type
_entity.pdbx_description
1 polymer ?
#
loop_
_entity_poly.entity_id
_entity_poly.type
_entity_poly.pdbx_seq_one_letter_code
_entity_poly.pdbx_strand_id
1 'polypeptide(L)'
;AILALGAGAAMAQSLSDLPQCGQTCITNMVNIASSEFGCTAGDVVCYCTKLDFGYGVRDCANEACTNGESGQVIAYGTNYC
;
A
#
# COMPACT_ATOMS: atom_id res chain seq x y z
N ALA A 1 -14.02 37.40 -4.86
CA ALA A 1 -12.90 36.96 -4.01
C ALA A 1 -12.54 35.54 -4.42
N ILE A 2 -11.25 35.31 -4.63
CA ILE A 2 -10.65 34.05 -5.09
C ILE A 2 -10.53 33.10 -3.89
N LEU A 3 -10.84 31.82 -4.09
CA LEU A 3 -10.09 30.73 -3.46
C LEU A 3 -9.65 29.78 -4.57
N ALA A 4 -8.34 29.72 -4.73
CA ALA A 4 -7.60 28.96 -5.72
C ALA A 4 -7.36 27.51 -5.25
N LEU A 5 -7.22 26.62 -6.23
CA LEU A 5 -6.26 25.51 -6.34
C LEU A 5 -5.90 24.72 -5.06
N GLY A 6 -6.28 23.44 -5.04
CA GLY A 6 -5.65 22.40 -4.23
C GLY A 6 -5.57 21.11 -5.06
N ALA A 7 -4.35 20.62 -5.26
CA ALA A 7 -3.98 19.53 -6.17
C ALA A 7 -4.57 18.17 -5.78
N GLY A 8 -4.91 17.38 -6.81
CA GLY A 8 -5.00 15.92 -6.77
C GLY A 8 -5.91 15.32 -5.70
N ALA A 9 -7.18 15.07 -6.05
CA ALA A 9 -7.83 13.89 -5.50
C ALA A 9 -7.05 12.68 -6.03
N ALA A 10 -6.02 12.25 -5.32
CA ALA A 10 -5.52 10.90 -5.45
C ALA A 10 -6.74 10.01 -5.20
N MET A 11 -7.15 9.27 -6.23
CA MET A 11 -8.18 8.26 -6.06
C MET A 11 -7.62 7.31 -5.01
N ALA A 12 -8.13 7.38 -3.78
CA ALA A 12 -7.91 6.34 -2.79
C ALA A 12 -8.63 5.12 -3.33
N GLN A 13 -7.96 4.36 -4.20
CA GLN A 13 -8.39 3.01 -4.53
C GLN A 13 -8.52 2.32 -3.18
N SER A 14 -9.70 1.82 -2.88
CA SER A 14 -9.92 1.16 -1.61
C SER A 14 -9.22 -0.20 -1.64
N LEU A 15 -8.76 -0.71 -0.50
CA LEU A 15 -8.11 -2.02 -0.44
C LEU A 15 -8.98 -3.12 -1.09
N SER A 16 -10.31 -3.00 -0.95
CA SER A 16 -11.30 -3.90 -1.57
C SER A 16 -11.33 -3.86 -3.10
N ASP A 17 -10.79 -2.82 -3.74
CA ASP A 17 -10.70 -2.72 -5.20
C ASP A 17 -9.51 -3.51 -5.77
N LEU A 18 -8.59 -3.98 -4.92
CA LEU A 18 -7.48 -4.82 -5.34
C LEU A 18 -7.95 -6.27 -5.60
N PRO A 19 -7.28 -6.99 -6.53
CA PRO A 19 -7.41 -8.44 -6.61
C PRO A 19 -7.07 -9.09 -5.26
N GLN A 20 -7.58 -10.29 -5.02
CA GLN A 20 -7.44 -10.99 -3.74
C GLN A 20 -5.96 -11.16 -3.32
N CYS A 21 -5.06 -11.37 -4.28
CA CYS A 21 -3.62 -11.43 -4.03
C CYS A 21 -3.10 -10.10 -3.45
N GLY A 22 -3.57 -8.95 -3.95
CA GLY A 22 -3.21 -7.62 -3.48
C GLY A 22 -3.72 -7.32 -2.07
N GLN A 23 -4.98 -7.67 -1.80
CA GLN A 23 -5.56 -7.57 -0.46
C GLN A 23 -4.72 -8.34 0.57
N THR A 24 -4.28 -9.54 0.18
CA THR A 24 -3.40 -10.40 0.99
C THR A 24 -2.03 -9.73 1.22
N CYS A 25 -1.39 -9.25 0.16
CA CYS A 25 -0.07 -8.61 0.26
C CYS A 25 -0.07 -7.38 1.17
N ILE A 26 -1.04 -6.48 1.01
CA ILE A 26 -1.13 -5.28 1.86
C ILE A 26 -1.44 -5.66 3.30
N THR A 27 -2.40 -6.56 3.54
CA THR A 27 -2.76 -6.99 4.89
C THR A 27 -1.59 -7.65 5.60
N ASN A 28 -0.84 -8.52 4.91
CA ASN A 28 0.34 -9.16 5.45
C ASN A 28 1.41 -8.13 5.85
N MET A 29 1.68 -7.14 4.99
CA MET A 29 2.68 -6.12 5.31
C MET A 29 2.25 -5.19 6.45
N VAL A 30 0.95 -4.89 6.58
CA VAL A 30 0.42 -4.16 7.76
C VAL A 30 0.63 -4.96 9.04
N ASN A 31 0.40 -6.27 9.00
CA ASN A 31 0.64 -7.16 10.13
C ASN A 31 2.13 -7.22 10.50
N ILE A 32 3.00 -7.46 9.52
CA ILE A 32 4.46 -7.49 9.70
C ILE A 32 4.97 -6.16 10.25
N ALA A 33 4.49 -5.02 9.71
CA ALA A 33 4.90 -3.71 10.22
C ALA A 33 4.54 -3.54 11.70
N SER A 34 3.40 -4.09 12.11
CA SER A 34 2.92 -4.01 13.49
C SER A 34 3.66 -4.99 14.43
N SER A 35 4.03 -6.18 13.96
CA SER A 35 4.69 -7.21 14.79
C SER A 35 6.22 -7.16 14.78
N GLU A 36 6.82 -6.69 13.69
CA GLU A 36 8.28 -6.78 13.44
C GLU A 36 8.94 -5.42 13.28
N PHE A 37 8.27 -4.43 12.67
CA PHE A 37 8.87 -3.11 12.43
C PHE A 37 8.61 -2.08 13.55
N GLY A 38 7.85 -2.49 14.57
CA GLY A 38 7.54 -1.67 15.75
C GLY A 38 6.53 -0.55 15.48
N CYS A 39 5.73 -0.66 14.42
CA CYS A 39 4.69 0.30 14.12
C CYS A 39 3.40 -0.02 14.90
N THR A 40 2.62 1.02 15.21
CA THR A 40 1.28 0.80 15.78
C THR A 40 0.32 0.37 14.67
N ALA A 41 -0.66 -0.48 15.00
CA ALA A 41 -1.72 -0.84 14.04
C ALA A 41 -2.46 0.42 13.54
N GLY A 42 -2.53 0.59 12.22
CA GLY A 42 -3.11 1.76 11.55
C GLY A 42 -2.17 2.97 11.42
N ASP A 43 -0.92 2.90 11.91
CA ASP A 43 0.06 3.98 11.77
C ASP A 43 0.74 3.93 10.39
N VAL A 44 0.01 4.42 9.38
CA VAL A 44 0.47 4.47 7.99
C VAL A 44 1.77 5.25 7.85
N VAL A 45 1.92 6.36 8.58
CA VAL A 45 3.16 7.15 8.56
C VAL A 45 4.34 6.29 9.02
N CYS A 46 4.20 5.54 10.12
CA CYS A 46 5.24 4.61 10.53
C CYS A 46 5.52 3.54 9.46
N TYR A 47 4.48 2.91 8.89
CA TYR A 47 4.65 1.88 7.86
C TYR A 47 5.51 2.38 6.70
N CYS A 48 5.25 3.61 6.25
CA CYS A 48 5.88 4.20 5.07
C CYS A 48 7.29 4.75 5.34
N THR A 49 7.69 4.89 6.61
CA THR A 49 9.10 5.11 6.97
C THR A 49 9.94 3.84 6.93
N LYS A 50 9.33 2.65 6.83
CA LYS A 50 10.01 1.36 6.74
C LYS A 50 10.14 0.96 5.29
N LEU A 51 11.35 1.05 4.73
CA LEU A 51 11.61 0.64 3.34
C LEU A 51 11.16 -0.80 3.06
N ASP A 52 11.33 -1.68 4.04
CA ASP A 52 10.93 -3.08 3.96
C ASP A 52 9.41 -3.26 3.80
N PHE A 53 8.59 -2.29 4.22
CA PHE A 53 7.15 -2.30 3.93
C PHE A 53 6.89 -2.27 2.42
N GLY A 54 7.47 -1.28 1.73
CA GLY A 54 7.33 -1.13 0.29
C GLY A 54 7.95 -2.29 -0.49
N TYR A 55 9.11 -2.79 -0.05
CA TYR A 55 9.73 -3.97 -0.65
C TYR A 55 8.86 -5.22 -0.48
N GLY A 56 8.33 -5.47 0.71
CA GLY A 56 7.46 -6.62 0.95
C GLY A 56 6.17 -6.56 0.14
N VAL A 57 5.56 -5.38 -0.04
CA VAL A 57 4.38 -5.23 -0.92
C VAL A 57 4.73 -5.59 -2.37
N ARG A 58 5.84 -5.04 -2.89
CA ARG A 58 6.30 -5.31 -4.26
C ARG A 58 6.63 -6.78 -4.46
N ASP A 59 7.37 -7.37 -3.54
CA ASP A 59 7.87 -8.74 -3.66
C ASP A 59 6.71 -9.72 -3.55
N CYS A 60 5.80 -9.53 -2.57
CA CYS A 60 4.56 -10.30 -2.49
C CYS A 60 3.71 -10.18 -3.76
N ALA A 61 3.57 -8.97 -4.31
CA ALA A 61 2.78 -8.77 -5.53
C ALA A 61 3.39 -9.54 -6.73
N ASN A 62 4.71 -9.54 -6.88
CA ASN A 62 5.38 -10.26 -7.98
C ASN A 62 5.34 -11.78 -7.80
N GLU A 63 5.24 -12.27 -6.56
CA GLU A 63 5.19 -13.71 -6.27
C GLU A 63 3.76 -14.28 -6.29
N ALA A 64 2.79 -13.52 -5.80
CA ALA A 64 1.44 -14.02 -5.53
C ALA A 64 0.37 -13.59 -6.55
N CYS A 65 0.63 -12.55 -7.35
CA CYS A 65 -0.31 -12.05 -8.34
C CYS A 65 0.11 -12.42 -9.77
N THR A 66 -0.84 -12.39 -10.71
CA THR A 66 -0.49 -12.44 -12.15
C THR A 66 0.16 -11.13 -12.60
N ASN A 67 0.92 -11.14 -13.71
CA ASN A 67 1.65 -9.96 -14.20
C ASN A 67 0.80 -8.68 -14.33
N GLY A 68 -0.48 -8.79 -14.70
CA GLY A 68 -1.38 -7.63 -14.80
C GLY A 68 -1.82 -7.09 -13.44
N GLU A 69 -2.04 -7.99 -12.48
CA GLU A 69 -2.49 -7.68 -11.12
C GLU A 69 -1.35 -7.14 -10.25
N SER A 70 -0.14 -7.70 -10.38
CA SER A 70 1.04 -7.26 -9.61
C SER A 70 1.29 -5.76 -9.77
N GLY A 71 1.16 -5.24 -10.99
CA GLY A 71 1.28 -3.81 -11.27
C GLY A 71 0.25 -2.95 -10.54
N GLN A 72 -1.00 -3.43 -10.41
CA GLN A 72 -2.05 -2.73 -9.68
C GLN A 72 -1.74 -2.68 -8.17
N VAL A 73 -1.23 -3.77 -7.60
CA VAL A 73 -0.87 -3.85 -6.18
C VAL A 73 0.33 -2.96 -5.85
N ILE A 74 1.35 -2.95 -6.72
CA ILE A 74 2.52 -2.08 -6.56
C ILE A 74 2.13 -0.60 -6.64
N ALA A 75 1.24 -0.24 -7.58
CA ALA A 75 0.71 1.11 -7.70
C ALA A 75 -0.08 1.52 -6.46
N TYR A 76 -0.93 0.63 -5.93
CA TYR A 76 -1.63 0.86 -4.67
C TYR A 76 -0.65 1.07 -3.51
N GLY A 77 0.36 0.21 -3.35
CA GLY A 77 1.36 0.34 -2.29
C GLY A 77 2.15 1.66 -2.38
N THR A 78 2.41 2.15 -3.59
CA THR A 78 3.03 3.46 -3.83
C THR A 78 2.10 4.61 -3.43
N ASN A 79 0.80 4.51 -3.72
CA ASN A 79 -0.19 5.51 -3.33
C ASN A 79 -0.51 5.50 -1.83
N TYR A 80 -0.28 4.35 -1.17
CA TYR A 80 -0.52 4.17 0.26
C TYR A 80 0.50 4.93 1.14
N CYS A 81 1.67 5.35 0.62
CA CYS A 81 2.82 5.79 1.42
C CYS A 81 3.41 7.21 1.24
#